data_AF-A0A2S4PPD5-F1
#
_entry.id   AF-A0A2S4PPD5-F1
#
_cell.length_a   1.000
_cell.length_b   1.000
_cell.length_c   1.000
_cell.angle_alpha   90.00
_cell.angle_beta   90.00
_cell.angle_gamma   90.00
#
_symmetry.space_group_name_H-M   'P 1'
#
loop_
_entity.id
_entity.type
_entity.pdbx_description
1 polymer ?
#
loop_
_entity_poly.entity_id
_entity_poly.type
_entity_poly.pdbx_seq_one_letter_code
_entity_poly.pdbx_strand_id
1 'polypeptide(L)'
;MSFYIAARGVLIVLPWTLHLFVLDIILSLLLPLSSLFSNTIYDISSLVAYTSWYWIQQIFESFNGAKITVSGVELPQGESAICISNHVSWTDFYMIQHLAIRAKMLSRCRWFAKIELRWVPFLGWGIWAMGMPMVSRNWTKDKKELERVFAGITEKNWPTWLVSFSEATRYTTGKAEEAKAWCKANNKPLPQHLLYPRVKGFVTTVQYLRKASHIKSVYDITIAYSHDNKFLSAPSILDSLILDNLSTNRGYKFHVDVQRFAIADLPETDAELALWLETRWVEKGKFLQSKKEEWARESIKSD
;
A
#
# COMPACT_ATOMS: atom_id res chain seq x y z
N MET A 1 24.95 -14.97 -6.62
CA MET A 1 23.83 -15.00 -7.58
C MET A 1 24.29 -15.76 -8.82
N SER A 2 23.57 -16.80 -9.27
CA SER A 2 24.00 -17.56 -10.45
C SER A 2 23.77 -16.76 -11.74
N PHE A 3 24.54 -17.05 -12.78
CA PHE A 3 24.35 -16.46 -14.11
C PHE A 3 22.90 -16.64 -14.60
N TYR A 4 22.30 -17.80 -14.34
CA TYR A 4 20.91 -18.09 -14.67
C TYR A 4 19.93 -17.09 -14.03
N ILE A 5 20.04 -16.83 -12.72
CA ILE A 5 19.14 -15.88 -12.02
C ILE A 5 19.31 -14.46 -12.57
N ALA A 6 20.55 -14.05 -12.85
CA ALA A 6 20.80 -12.74 -13.44
C ALA A 6 20.19 -12.62 -14.84
N ALA A 7 20.44 -13.59 -15.72
CA ALA A 7 19.91 -13.61 -17.09
C ALA A 7 18.36 -13.63 -17.10
N ARG A 8 17.75 -14.47 -16.26
CA ARG A 8 16.30 -14.52 -16.07
C ARG A 8 15.75 -13.17 -15.60
N GLY A 9 16.38 -12.57 -14.59
CA GLY A 9 16.01 -11.26 -14.08
C GLY A 9 16.00 -10.20 -15.19
N VAL A 10 17.05 -10.16 -16.03
CA VAL A 10 17.11 -9.25 -17.18
C VAL A 10 15.96 -9.53 -18.16
N LEU A 11 15.74 -10.78 -18.54
CA LEU A 11 14.70 -11.15 -19.52
C LEU A 11 13.28 -10.78 -19.07
N ILE A 12 13.00 -10.84 -17.76
CA ILE A 12 11.67 -10.56 -17.21
C ILE A 12 11.51 -9.07 -16.89
N VAL A 13 12.52 -8.44 -16.28
CA VAL A 13 12.42 -7.08 -15.74
C VAL A 13 12.69 -6.03 -16.81
N LEU A 14 13.55 -6.30 -17.80
CA LEU A 14 13.89 -5.33 -18.84
C LEU A 14 12.68 -4.94 -19.70
N PRO A 15 11.86 -5.88 -20.24
CA PRO A 15 10.67 -5.50 -21.01
C PRO A 15 9.67 -4.68 -20.19
N TRP A 16 9.46 -5.06 -18.92
CA TRP A 16 8.61 -4.29 -18.01
C TRP A 16 9.15 -2.89 -17.74
N THR A 17 10.47 -2.74 -17.59
CA THR A 17 11.11 -1.43 -17.34
C THR A 17 11.00 -0.53 -18.56
N LEU A 18 11.18 -1.07 -19.77
CA LEU A 18 10.98 -0.34 -21.02
C LEU A 18 9.51 0.09 -21.18
N HIS A 19 8.57 -0.81 -20.86
CA HIS A 19 7.14 -0.50 -20.83
C HIS A 19 6.84 0.64 -19.87
N LEU A 20 7.32 0.56 -18.62
CA LEU A 20 7.15 1.61 -17.62
C LEU A 20 7.67 2.96 -18.11
N PHE A 21 8.84 2.99 -18.74
CA PHE A 21 9.41 4.23 -19.29
C PHE A 21 8.52 4.84 -20.38
N VAL A 22 7.98 4.03 -21.29
CA VAL A 22 7.03 4.49 -22.31
C VAL A 22 5.75 5.04 -21.65
N LEU A 23 5.23 4.37 -20.62
CA LEU A 23 4.04 4.84 -19.91
C LEU A 23 4.28 6.17 -19.20
N ASP A 24 5.43 6.35 -18.55
CA ASP A 24 5.75 7.60 -17.85
C ASP A 24 5.79 8.79 -18.82
N ILE A 25 6.26 8.57 -20.06
CA ILE A 25 6.18 9.57 -21.15
C ILE A 25 4.72 9.85 -21.50
N ILE A 26 3.91 8.81 -21.76
CA ILE A 26 2.48 8.96 -22.10
C ILE A 26 1.74 9.74 -21.01
N LEU A 27 1.88 9.34 -19.75
CA LEU A 27 1.23 9.99 -18.61
C LEU A 27 1.69 11.44 -18.44
N SER A 28 2.95 11.72 -18.71
CA SER A 28 3.48 13.09 -18.68
C SER A 28 2.88 13.98 -19.76
N LEU A 29 2.67 13.44 -20.96
CA LEU A 29 2.05 14.16 -22.08
C LEU A 29 0.55 14.44 -21.85
N LEU A 30 -0.11 13.65 -20.99
CA LEU A 30 -1.51 13.91 -20.58
C LEU A 30 -1.62 15.08 -19.60
N LEU A 31 -0.54 15.44 -18.91
CA LEU A 31 -0.58 16.40 -17.82
C LEU A 31 -1.07 17.81 -18.21
N PRO A 32 -0.64 18.42 -19.35
CA PRO A 32 -1.15 19.73 -19.77
C PRO A 32 -2.67 19.75 -20.03
N LEU A 33 -3.25 18.60 -20.36
CA LEU A 33 -4.69 18.47 -20.63
C LEU A 33 -5.51 18.23 -19.36
N SER A 34 -4.86 17.95 -18.23
CA SER A 34 -5.52 17.59 -16.96
C SER A 34 -6.39 18.70 -16.37
N SER A 35 -6.11 19.97 -16.66
CA SER A 35 -6.92 21.10 -16.21
C SER A 35 -8.26 21.20 -16.94
N LEU A 36 -8.29 20.87 -18.23
CA LEU A 36 -9.48 20.97 -19.09
C LEU A 36 -10.30 19.68 -19.09
N PHE A 37 -9.65 18.52 -19.09
CA PHE A 37 -10.30 17.20 -19.24
C PHE A 37 -10.06 16.29 -18.03
N SER A 38 -10.08 16.85 -16.83
CA SER A 38 -9.68 16.16 -15.59
C SER A 38 -10.27 14.76 -15.38
N ASN A 39 -11.56 14.52 -15.63
CA ASN A 39 -12.19 13.19 -15.50
C ASN A 39 -11.64 12.20 -16.52
N THR A 40 -11.61 12.59 -17.80
CA THR A 40 -11.08 11.77 -18.88
C THR A 40 -9.60 11.44 -18.66
N ILE A 41 -8.80 12.41 -18.23
CA ILE A 41 -7.39 12.20 -17.92
C ILE A 41 -7.21 11.29 -16.70
N TYR A 42 -8.06 11.41 -15.69
CA TYR A 42 -8.07 10.50 -14.55
C TYR A 42 -8.34 9.05 -14.99
N ASP A 43 -9.33 8.82 -15.84
CA ASP A 43 -9.68 7.49 -16.34
C ASP A 43 -8.61 6.89 -17.26
N ILE A 44 -8.09 7.67 -18.21
CA ILE A 44 -7.02 7.23 -19.11
C ILE A 44 -5.76 6.93 -18.31
N SER A 45 -5.34 7.83 -17.41
CA SER A 45 -4.14 7.61 -16.59
C SER A 45 -4.28 6.38 -15.69
N SER A 46 -5.47 6.15 -15.12
CA SER A 46 -5.82 4.92 -14.38
C SER A 46 -5.65 3.66 -15.23
N LEU A 47 -6.17 3.66 -16.46
CA LEU A 47 -6.09 2.52 -17.37
C LEU A 47 -4.64 2.24 -17.81
N VAL A 48 -3.89 3.30 -18.11
CA VAL A 48 -2.47 3.20 -18.46
C VAL A 48 -1.68 2.61 -17.29
N ALA A 49 -1.82 3.17 -16.09
CA ALA A 49 -1.13 2.71 -14.89
C ALA A 49 -1.43 1.25 -14.54
N TYR A 50 -2.69 0.81 -14.74
CA TYR A 50 -3.11 -0.57 -14.55
C TYR A 50 -2.22 -1.55 -15.30
N THR A 51 -1.82 -1.25 -16.53
CA THR A 51 -1.02 -2.18 -17.33
C THR A 51 0.35 -2.45 -16.70
N SER A 52 1.02 -1.42 -16.17
CA SER A 52 2.32 -1.57 -15.50
C SER A 52 2.20 -2.24 -14.14
N TRP A 53 1.20 -1.86 -13.34
CA TRP A 53 0.95 -2.47 -12.03
C TRP A 53 0.57 -3.94 -12.15
N TYR A 54 -0.30 -4.27 -13.10
CA TYR A 54 -0.69 -5.65 -13.34
C TYR A 54 0.51 -6.48 -13.81
N TRP A 55 1.33 -5.96 -14.73
CA TRP A 55 2.52 -6.66 -15.19
C TRP A 55 3.51 -6.93 -14.05
N ILE A 56 3.84 -5.93 -13.23
CA ILE A 56 4.76 -6.15 -12.10
C ILE A 56 4.19 -7.14 -11.07
N GLN A 57 2.86 -7.16 -10.88
CA GLN A 57 2.21 -8.20 -10.08
C GLN A 57 2.36 -9.59 -10.70
N GLN A 58 2.21 -9.73 -12.03
CA GLN A 58 2.42 -11.01 -12.71
C GLN A 58 3.88 -11.47 -12.59
N ILE A 59 4.85 -10.55 -12.65
CA ILE A 59 6.26 -10.87 -12.39
C ILE A 59 6.39 -11.51 -11.00
N PHE A 60 5.79 -10.90 -9.99
CA PHE A 60 5.88 -11.37 -8.61
C PHE A 60 5.18 -12.72 -8.38
N GLU A 61 3.91 -12.85 -8.75
CA GLU A 61 3.12 -14.06 -8.47
C GLU A 61 3.34 -15.17 -9.50
N SER A 62 3.25 -14.86 -10.79
CA SER A 62 3.24 -15.86 -11.86
C SER A 62 4.64 -16.26 -12.30
N PHE A 63 5.53 -15.30 -12.58
CA PHE A 63 6.89 -15.63 -13.01
C PHE A 63 7.75 -16.07 -11.83
N ASN A 64 7.71 -15.33 -10.72
CA ASN A 64 8.56 -15.56 -9.55
C ASN A 64 7.94 -16.50 -8.51
N GLY A 65 6.70 -16.93 -8.69
CA GLY A 65 6.08 -17.97 -7.87
C GLY A 65 5.78 -17.54 -6.43
N ALA A 66 5.54 -16.24 -6.20
CA ALA A 66 5.03 -15.78 -4.91
C ALA A 66 3.57 -16.21 -4.73
N LYS A 67 3.28 -16.92 -3.63
CA LYS A 67 1.92 -17.34 -3.28
C LYS A 67 1.40 -16.47 -2.15
N ILE A 68 0.55 -15.50 -2.49
CA ILE A 68 -0.11 -14.63 -1.52
C ILE A 68 -1.34 -15.34 -0.97
N THR A 69 -1.39 -15.51 0.35
CA THR A 69 -2.57 -16.02 1.05
C THR A 69 -3.39 -14.87 1.62
N VAL A 70 -4.73 -15.02 1.64
CA VAL A 70 -5.65 -13.97 2.08
C VAL A 70 -6.54 -14.49 3.21
N SER A 71 -6.75 -13.70 4.26
CA SER A 71 -7.80 -13.90 5.26
C SER A 71 -8.65 -12.64 5.47
N GLY A 72 -9.70 -12.77 6.27
CA GLY A 72 -10.62 -11.68 6.58
C GLY A 72 -11.82 -11.67 5.63
N VAL A 73 -12.32 -10.47 5.33
CA VAL A 73 -13.56 -10.31 4.54
C VAL A 73 -13.29 -10.24 3.04
N GLU A 74 -14.25 -10.70 2.25
CA GLU A 74 -14.23 -10.47 0.80
C GLU A 74 -14.61 -9.01 0.50
N LEU A 75 -13.78 -8.34 -0.30
CA LEU A 75 -13.98 -6.94 -0.65
C LEU A 75 -14.94 -6.79 -1.84
N PRO A 76 -15.94 -5.89 -1.77
CA PRO A 76 -16.83 -5.64 -2.89
C PRO A 76 -16.09 -5.16 -4.14
N GLN A 77 -16.51 -5.63 -5.31
CA GLN A 77 -15.92 -5.19 -6.57
C GLN A 77 -16.27 -3.73 -6.87
N GLY A 78 -15.26 -2.94 -7.25
CA GLY A 78 -15.44 -1.53 -7.65
C GLY A 78 -15.72 -0.57 -6.50
N GLU A 79 -15.70 -1.01 -5.24
CA GLU A 79 -15.95 -0.13 -4.10
C GLU A 79 -14.75 0.78 -3.84
N SER A 80 -15.02 2.09 -3.72
CA SER A 80 -14.02 3.08 -3.33
C SER A 80 -13.88 3.15 -1.81
N ALA A 81 -12.63 3.21 -1.34
CA ALA A 81 -12.31 3.04 0.07
C ALA A 81 -11.05 3.82 0.47
N ILE A 82 -10.97 4.16 1.75
CA ILE A 82 -9.71 4.53 2.40
C ILE A 82 -9.03 3.23 2.81
N CYS A 83 -7.80 2.99 2.37
CA CYS A 83 -7.05 1.78 2.73
C CYS A 83 -5.92 2.16 3.69
N ILE A 84 -5.89 1.53 4.87
CA ILE A 84 -4.83 1.68 5.86
C ILE A 84 -4.06 0.37 6.00
N SER A 85 -2.73 0.45 6.08
CA SER A 85 -1.87 -0.73 6.24
C SER A 85 -0.68 -0.47 7.15
N ASN A 86 -0.20 -1.54 7.79
CA ASN A 86 1.15 -1.57 8.33
C ASN A 86 2.20 -1.54 7.20
N HIS A 87 3.43 -1.15 7.52
CA HIS A 87 4.47 -0.97 6.50
C HIS A 87 5.76 -1.69 6.89
N VAL A 88 6.14 -2.70 6.13
CA VAL A 88 7.32 -3.53 6.35
C VAL A 88 8.36 -3.30 5.26
N SER A 89 7.93 -3.29 4.00
CA SER A 89 8.85 -3.35 2.86
C SER A 89 8.28 -2.71 1.60
N TRP A 90 9.04 -2.73 0.51
CA TRP A 90 8.49 -2.39 -0.80
C TRP A 90 7.57 -3.49 -1.35
N THR A 91 7.71 -4.73 -0.88
CA THR A 91 6.85 -5.86 -1.27
C THR A 91 5.39 -5.65 -0.85
N ASP A 92 5.13 -4.73 0.10
CA ASP A 92 3.79 -4.41 0.59
C ASP A 92 2.85 -3.95 -0.53
N PHE A 93 3.40 -3.33 -1.57
CA PHE A 93 2.66 -2.95 -2.75
C PHE A 93 2.01 -4.17 -3.42
N TYR A 94 2.71 -5.30 -3.55
CA TYR A 94 2.16 -6.51 -4.16
C TYR A 94 1.02 -7.12 -3.35
N MET A 95 1.11 -7.04 -2.03
CA MET A 95 0.11 -7.59 -1.12
C MET A 95 -1.23 -6.86 -1.25
N ILE A 96 -1.17 -5.52 -1.33
CA ILE A 96 -2.36 -4.69 -1.51
C ILE A 96 -2.87 -4.76 -2.95
N GLN A 97 -1.98 -4.83 -3.95
CA GLN A 97 -2.37 -5.03 -5.35
C GLN A 97 -3.08 -6.37 -5.58
N HIS A 98 -2.66 -7.43 -4.90
CA HIS A 98 -3.36 -8.72 -4.93
C HIS A 98 -4.82 -8.59 -4.50
N LEU A 99 -5.11 -7.86 -3.41
CA LEU A 99 -6.47 -7.53 -3.01
C LEU A 99 -7.18 -6.64 -4.05
N ALA A 100 -6.48 -5.62 -4.56
CA ALA A 100 -7.05 -4.66 -5.52
C ALA A 100 -7.44 -5.31 -6.85
N ILE A 101 -6.70 -6.31 -7.33
CA ILE A 101 -7.05 -7.07 -8.54
C ILE A 101 -8.37 -7.82 -8.32
N ARG A 102 -8.50 -8.52 -7.19
CA ARG A 102 -9.72 -9.27 -6.83
C ARG A 102 -10.93 -8.35 -6.70
N ALA A 103 -10.74 -7.15 -6.14
CA ALA A 103 -11.77 -6.13 -6.02
C ALA A 103 -11.99 -5.29 -7.29
N LYS A 104 -11.27 -5.56 -8.40
CA LYS A 104 -11.30 -4.75 -9.64
C LYS A 104 -10.97 -3.27 -9.44
N MET A 105 -10.12 -2.98 -8.46
CA MET A 105 -9.72 -1.62 -8.06
C MET A 105 -8.24 -1.32 -8.30
N LEU A 106 -7.48 -2.24 -8.93
CA LEU A 106 -6.05 -2.03 -9.18
C LEU A 106 -5.77 -0.70 -9.91
N SER A 107 -6.49 -0.38 -10.98
CA SER A 107 -6.33 0.87 -11.75
C SER A 107 -6.64 2.15 -10.94
N ARG A 108 -7.31 2.00 -9.80
CA ARG A 108 -7.83 3.06 -8.94
C ARG A 108 -7.07 3.19 -7.63
N CYS A 109 -6.01 2.42 -7.42
CA CYS A 109 -5.10 2.60 -6.29
C CYS A 109 -4.38 3.96 -6.40
N ARG A 110 -4.38 4.73 -5.31
CA ARG A 110 -3.64 5.98 -5.17
C ARG A 110 -2.83 5.90 -3.89
N TRP A 111 -1.53 6.12 -4.01
CA TRP A 111 -0.59 5.94 -2.91
C TRP A 111 -0.09 7.31 -2.46
N PHE A 112 0.07 7.50 -1.16
CA PHE A 112 0.80 8.65 -0.65
C PHE A 112 2.26 8.54 -1.06
N ALA A 113 2.68 9.44 -1.95
CA ALA A 113 4.02 9.50 -2.51
C ALA A 113 4.83 10.60 -1.82
N LYS A 114 6.16 10.43 -1.82
CA LYS A 114 7.08 11.46 -1.33
C LYS A 114 7.07 12.67 -2.27
N ILE A 115 6.97 13.88 -1.72
CA ILE A 115 6.95 15.12 -2.51
C ILE A 115 8.20 15.29 -3.39
N GLU A 116 9.34 14.74 -2.98
CA GLU A 116 10.59 14.77 -3.74
C GLU A 116 10.47 14.06 -5.10
N LEU A 117 9.57 13.07 -5.23
CA LEU A 117 9.34 12.37 -6.49
C LEU A 117 8.81 13.29 -7.58
N ARG A 118 8.19 14.43 -7.23
CA ARG A 118 7.71 15.44 -8.19
C ARG A 118 8.82 15.97 -9.10
N TRP A 119 10.07 15.94 -8.63
CA TRP A 119 11.23 16.45 -9.36
C TRP A 119 11.88 15.42 -10.28
N VAL A 120 11.46 14.15 -10.22
CA VAL A 120 11.95 13.11 -11.13
C VAL A 120 11.18 13.22 -12.45
N PRO A 121 11.82 13.58 -13.57
CA PRO A 121 11.13 13.71 -14.86
C PRO A 121 10.43 12.41 -15.24
N PHE A 122 9.27 12.54 -15.89
CA PHE A 122 8.38 11.46 -16.30
C PHE A 122 7.70 10.71 -15.14
N LEU A 123 8.47 10.13 -14.22
CA LEU A 123 7.94 9.39 -13.08
C LEU A 123 7.10 10.30 -12.15
N GLY A 124 7.66 11.44 -11.73
CA GLY A 124 6.97 12.38 -10.87
C GLY A 124 5.73 12.98 -11.51
N TRP A 125 5.81 13.30 -12.80
CA TRP A 125 4.72 13.89 -13.55
C TRP A 125 3.59 12.89 -13.80
N GLY A 126 3.93 11.63 -14.08
CA GLY A 126 2.96 10.54 -14.18
C GLY A 126 2.22 10.29 -12.85
N ILE A 127 2.95 10.24 -11.72
CA ILE A 127 2.35 10.15 -10.38
C ILE A 127 1.38 11.30 -10.13
N TRP A 128 1.75 12.52 -10.52
CA TRP A 128 0.90 13.70 -10.35
C TRP A 128 -0.34 13.67 -11.26
N ALA A 129 -0.17 13.26 -12.53
CA ALA A 129 -1.25 13.12 -13.52
C ALA A 129 -2.28 12.06 -13.11
N MET A 130 -1.84 10.97 -12.46
CA MET A 130 -2.73 9.96 -11.89
C MET A 130 -3.58 10.51 -10.73
N GLY A 131 -3.22 11.65 -10.13
CA GLY A 131 -3.91 12.20 -8.96
C GLY A 131 -3.49 11.51 -7.65
N MET A 132 -2.24 11.07 -7.54
CA MET A 132 -1.70 10.59 -6.26
C MET A 132 -1.30 11.75 -5.34
N PRO A 133 -1.57 11.68 -4.03
CA PRO A 133 -1.13 12.70 -3.10
C PRO A 133 0.38 12.63 -2.89
N MET A 134 1.05 13.74 -3.20
CA MET A 134 2.49 13.92 -2.98
C MET A 134 2.72 14.74 -1.71
N VAL A 135 3.08 14.06 -0.63
CA VAL A 135 3.19 14.68 0.69
C VAL A 135 4.64 14.77 1.16
N SER A 136 4.91 15.82 1.92
CA SER A 136 6.12 15.98 2.72
C SER A 136 5.88 15.43 4.13
N ARG A 137 6.79 15.75 5.06
CA ARG A 137 6.58 15.54 6.50
C ARG A 137 6.08 16.82 7.20
N ASN A 138 5.59 17.79 6.43
CA ASN A 138 5.15 19.10 6.91
C ASN A 138 3.70 19.35 6.52
N TRP A 139 2.82 19.15 7.50
CA TRP A 139 1.38 19.29 7.37
C TRP A 139 0.91 20.59 6.68
N THR A 140 1.51 21.71 7.05
CA THR A 140 1.10 23.03 6.53
C THR A 140 1.36 23.12 5.02
N LYS A 141 2.43 22.49 4.53
CA LYS A 141 2.73 22.42 3.09
C LYS A 141 1.82 21.42 2.39
N ASP A 142 1.52 20.30 3.05
CA ASP A 142 0.79 19.19 2.44
C ASP A 142 -0.71 19.46 2.30
N LYS A 143 -1.28 20.32 3.16
CA LYS A 143 -2.72 20.61 3.18
C LYS A 143 -3.28 20.98 1.79
N LYS A 144 -2.61 21.88 1.06
CA LYS A 144 -3.07 22.33 -0.27
C LYS A 144 -3.05 21.21 -1.30
N GLU A 145 -2.06 20.31 -1.23
CA GLU A 145 -1.97 19.17 -2.14
C GLU A 145 -3.03 18.12 -1.82
N LEU A 146 -3.31 17.89 -0.53
CA LEU A 146 -4.40 17.01 -0.10
C LEU A 146 -5.77 17.55 -0.52
N GLU A 147 -6.03 18.86 -0.36
CA GLU A 147 -7.25 19.49 -0.84
C GLU A 147 -7.45 19.30 -2.34
N ARG A 148 -6.39 19.49 -3.14
CA ARG A 148 -6.41 19.27 -4.60
C ARG A 148 -6.78 17.83 -4.96
N VAL A 149 -6.14 16.84 -4.32
CA VAL A 149 -6.40 15.43 -4.60
C VAL A 149 -7.78 15.01 -4.11
N PHE A 150 -8.17 15.45 -2.92
CA PHE A 150 -9.47 15.12 -2.33
C PHE A 150 -10.62 15.76 -3.10
N ALA A 151 -10.46 16.95 -3.69
CA ALA A 151 -11.47 17.55 -4.55
C ALA A 151 -11.87 16.65 -5.73
N GLY A 152 -10.91 15.96 -6.36
CA GLY A 152 -11.22 14.98 -7.41
C GLY A 152 -12.08 13.81 -6.90
N ILE A 153 -11.85 13.39 -5.66
CA ILE A 153 -12.65 12.33 -5.02
C ILE A 153 -14.03 12.89 -4.64
N THR A 154 -14.09 13.99 -3.90
CA THR A 154 -15.33 14.51 -3.29
C THR A 154 -16.25 15.23 -4.27
N GLU A 155 -15.70 15.96 -5.24
CA GLU A 155 -16.50 16.79 -6.16
C GLU A 155 -16.76 16.08 -7.49
N LYS A 156 -15.83 15.22 -7.93
CA LYS A 156 -15.90 14.53 -9.24
C LYS A 156 -16.17 13.03 -9.13
N ASN A 157 -16.36 12.52 -7.90
CA ASN A 157 -16.65 11.11 -7.61
C ASN A 157 -15.63 10.14 -8.22
N TRP A 158 -14.34 10.51 -8.26
CA TRP A 158 -13.29 9.65 -8.79
C TRP A 158 -13.20 8.34 -7.98
N PRO A 159 -13.42 7.17 -8.61
CA PRO A 159 -13.36 5.89 -7.90
C PRO A 159 -11.95 5.62 -7.42
N THR A 160 -11.74 5.43 -6.12
CA THR A 160 -10.38 5.45 -5.55
C THR A 160 -10.20 4.44 -4.42
N TRP A 161 -9.08 3.73 -4.42
CA TRP A 161 -8.48 3.14 -3.22
C TRP A 161 -7.35 4.04 -2.75
N LEU A 162 -7.60 4.84 -1.72
CA LEU A 162 -6.60 5.76 -1.21
C LEU A 162 -5.75 5.04 -0.15
N VAL A 163 -4.60 4.53 -0.57
CA VAL A 163 -3.76 3.66 0.23
C VAL A 163 -2.75 4.46 1.04
N SER A 164 -2.79 4.28 2.35
CA SER A 164 -1.92 4.94 3.32
C SER A 164 -1.26 3.93 4.25
N PHE A 165 0.02 4.17 4.51
CA PHE A 165 0.79 3.48 5.53
C PHE A 165 0.87 4.37 6.76
N SER A 166 -0.02 4.19 7.74
CA SER A 166 -0.13 5.12 8.88
C SER A 166 1.11 5.12 9.77
N GLU A 167 2.01 4.14 9.66
CA GLU A 167 3.31 4.15 10.34
C GLU A 167 4.29 5.21 9.79
N ALA A 168 4.02 5.75 8.59
CA ALA A 168 4.82 6.76 7.87
C ALA A 168 6.28 6.36 7.56
N THR A 169 6.68 5.14 7.92
CA THR A 169 7.98 4.55 7.61
C THR A 169 7.87 3.02 7.70
N ARG A 170 8.76 2.33 6.99
CA ARG A 170 8.94 0.89 7.13
C ARG A 170 9.39 0.52 8.53
N TYR A 171 8.86 -0.59 9.02
CA TYR A 171 9.24 -1.28 10.24
C TYR A 171 10.70 -1.73 10.17
N THR A 172 11.44 -1.45 11.24
CA THR A 172 12.76 -2.03 11.52
C THR A 172 12.87 -2.26 13.02
N THR A 173 13.75 -3.16 13.44
CA THR A 173 14.00 -3.43 14.88
C THR A 173 14.40 -2.15 15.63
N GLY A 174 15.28 -1.33 15.07
CA GLY A 174 15.67 -0.04 15.66
C GLY A 174 14.48 0.92 15.86
N LYS A 175 13.62 1.07 14.84
CA LYS A 175 12.42 1.93 14.94
C LYS A 175 11.36 1.36 15.88
N ALA A 176 11.28 0.04 16.02
CA ALA A 176 10.39 -0.60 16.98
C ALA A 176 10.81 -0.28 18.42
N GLU A 177 12.12 -0.29 18.72
CA GLU A 177 12.63 0.14 20.03
C GLU A 177 12.40 1.64 20.30
N GLU A 178 12.61 2.49 19.29
CA GLU A 178 12.25 3.92 19.39
C GLU A 178 10.75 4.10 19.66
N ALA A 179 9.89 3.38 18.94
CA ALA A 179 8.45 3.42 19.12
C ALA A 179 8.04 2.93 20.51
N LYS A 180 8.68 1.88 21.03
CA LYS A 180 8.47 1.37 22.40
C LYS A 180 8.83 2.40 23.46
N ALA A 181 9.97 3.07 23.33
CA ALA A 181 10.37 4.14 24.23
C ALA A 181 9.36 5.30 24.19
N TRP A 182 8.94 5.71 22.99
CA TRP A 182 7.95 6.78 22.81
C TRP A 182 6.58 6.40 23.40
N CYS A 183 6.10 5.18 23.16
CA CYS A 183 4.83 4.69 23.71
C CYS A 183 4.84 4.71 25.24
N LYS A 184 5.93 4.23 25.86
CA LYS A 184 6.12 4.27 27.31
C LYS A 184 6.11 5.69 27.86
N ALA A 185 6.82 6.62 27.20
CA ALA A 185 6.89 8.02 27.62
C ALA A 185 5.55 8.77 27.50
N ASN A 186 4.70 8.38 26.55
CA ASN A 186 3.41 9.04 26.27
C ASN A 186 2.20 8.24 26.80
N ASN A 187 2.44 7.20 27.62
CA ASN A 187 1.40 6.31 28.14
C ASN A 187 0.46 5.76 27.05
N LYS A 188 1.04 5.35 25.91
CA LYS A 188 0.33 4.77 24.78
C LYS A 188 0.56 3.25 24.71
N PRO A 189 -0.41 2.46 24.22
CA PRO A 189 -0.21 1.04 24.01
C PRO A 189 0.80 0.79 22.90
N LEU A 190 1.72 -0.16 23.10
CA LEU A 190 2.67 -0.60 22.09
C LEU A 190 2.04 -1.70 21.24
N PRO A 191 1.76 -1.48 19.94
CA PRO A 191 1.30 -2.54 19.06
C PRO A 191 2.44 -3.55 18.78
N GLN A 192 2.11 -4.84 18.76
CA GLN A 192 3.08 -5.92 18.52
C GLN A 192 3.45 -5.99 17.04
N HIS A 193 4.74 -6.16 16.72
CA HIS A 193 5.26 -6.27 15.34
C HIS A 193 4.96 -5.07 14.44
N LEU A 194 4.68 -3.91 15.02
CA LEU A 194 4.24 -2.71 14.32
C LEU A 194 4.93 -1.49 14.92
N LEU A 195 5.03 -0.41 14.13
CA LEU A 195 5.31 0.90 14.67
C LEU A 195 4.01 1.57 15.13
N TYR A 196 4.13 2.57 16.01
CA TYR A 196 2.98 3.35 16.44
C TYR A 196 2.41 4.19 15.28
N PRO A 197 1.07 4.20 15.06
CA PRO A 197 0.49 4.91 13.92
C PRO A 197 0.53 6.43 14.10
N ARG A 198 0.78 7.15 13.01
CA ARG A 198 0.64 8.60 12.90
C ARG A 198 -0.81 8.92 12.55
N VAL A 199 -1.57 9.41 13.53
CA VAL A 199 -3.02 9.59 13.43
C VAL A 199 -3.47 10.73 12.48
N LYS A 200 -2.69 11.82 12.39
CA LYS A 200 -3.13 13.07 11.74
C LYS A 200 -3.55 12.90 10.27
N GLY A 201 -2.77 12.14 9.51
CA GLY A 201 -3.05 11.89 8.09
C GLY A 201 -4.33 11.08 7.88
N PHE A 202 -4.54 10.05 8.70
CA PHE A 202 -5.75 9.25 8.70
C PHE A 202 -6.98 10.08 9.07
N VAL A 203 -6.94 10.78 10.21
CA VAL A 203 -8.03 11.64 10.69
C VAL A 203 -8.46 12.61 9.60
N THR A 204 -7.51 13.32 9.00
CA THR A 204 -7.83 14.28 7.94
C THR A 204 -8.43 13.60 6.72
N THR A 205 -7.87 12.47 6.29
CA THR A 205 -8.38 11.72 5.14
C THR A 205 -9.84 11.31 5.37
N VAL A 206 -10.15 10.75 6.55
CA VAL A 206 -11.50 10.34 6.90
C VAL A 206 -12.45 11.54 6.93
N GLN A 207 -12.09 12.65 7.59
CA GLN A 207 -12.93 13.85 7.70
C GLN A 207 -13.27 14.48 6.34
N TYR A 208 -12.32 14.46 5.40
CA TYR A 208 -12.56 14.98 4.06
C TYR A 208 -13.39 14.01 3.22
N LEU A 209 -13.00 12.73 3.19
CA LEU A 209 -13.57 11.78 2.24
C LEU A 209 -14.92 11.20 2.67
N ARG A 210 -15.28 11.24 3.96
CA ARG A 210 -16.63 10.86 4.42
C ARG A 210 -17.75 11.73 3.84
N LYS A 211 -17.41 12.92 3.33
CA LYS A 211 -18.34 13.82 2.64
C LYS A 211 -18.69 13.32 1.23
N ALA A 212 -17.91 12.39 0.68
CA ALA A 212 -18.15 11.82 -0.64
C ALA A 212 -19.03 10.58 -0.53
N SER A 213 -20.21 10.61 -1.16
CA SER A 213 -21.23 9.55 -1.04
C SER A 213 -20.79 8.18 -1.59
N HIS A 214 -19.78 8.15 -2.48
CA HIS A 214 -19.24 6.91 -3.06
C HIS A 214 -18.12 6.29 -2.22
N ILE A 215 -17.56 6.98 -1.23
CA ILE A 215 -16.58 6.43 -0.28
C ILE A 215 -17.36 5.83 0.88
N LYS A 216 -17.51 4.51 0.88
CA LYS A 216 -18.39 3.81 1.84
C LYS A 216 -17.63 3.12 2.96
N SER A 217 -16.33 2.91 2.81
CA SER A 217 -15.58 2.03 3.69
C SER A 217 -14.16 2.48 3.97
N VAL A 218 -13.67 2.03 5.13
CA VAL A 218 -12.25 1.96 5.46
C VAL A 218 -11.84 0.49 5.42
N TYR A 219 -10.85 0.17 4.60
CA TYR A 219 -10.22 -1.15 4.55
C TYR A 219 -8.98 -1.16 5.43
N ASP A 220 -9.02 -2.02 6.42
CA ASP A 220 -7.94 -2.23 7.36
C ASP A 220 -7.12 -3.46 6.96
N ILE A 221 -5.98 -3.22 6.31
CA ILE A 221 -5.16 -4.26 5.66
C ILE A 221 -3.94 -4.58 6.52
N THR A 222 -3.74 -5.84 6.88
CA THR A 222 -2.62 -6.28 7.72
C THR A 222 -1.73 -7.24 6.92
N ILE A 223 -0.48 -6.85 6.72
CA ILE A 223 0.49 -7.57 5.90
C ILE A 223 1.48 -8.31 6.80
N ALA A 224 1.67 -9.60 6.53
CA ALA A 224 2.66 -10.44 7.20
C ALA A 224 3.58 -11.14 6.19
N TYR A 225 4.85 -11.26 6.59
CA TYR A 225 5.87 -12.00 5.86
C TYR A 225 6.59 -12.97 6.79
N SER A 226 7.10 -14.06 6.23
CA SER A 226 8.10 -14.91 6.90
C SER A 226 9.07 -15.46 5.88
N HIS A 227 10.34 -15.58 6.27
CA HIS A 227 11.39 -16.22 5.48
C HIS A 227 12.37 -16.88 6.45
N ASP A 228 12.65 -18.17 6.27
CA ASP A 228 13.53 -18.95 7.14
C ASP A 228 13.25 -18.76 8.64
N ASN A 229 11.97 -18.90 9.04
CA ASN A 229 11.47 -18.68 10.40
C ASN A 229 11.67 -17.26 10.98
N LYS A 230 12.09 -16.29 10.16
CA LYS A 230 12.17 -14.87 10.55
C LYS A 230 10.89 -14.16 10.16
N PHE A 231 10.10 -13.80 11.17
CA PHE A 231 8.86 -13.06 10.99
C PHE A 231 9.11 -11.63 10.52
N LEU A 232 8.19 -11.10 9.70
CA LEU A 232 8.31 -9.82 8.98
C LEU A 232 9.55 -9.70 8.08
N SER A 233 10.08 -10.83 7.62
CA SER A 233 11.17 -10.86 6.64
C SER A 233 10.60 -10.94 5.22
N ALA A 234 10.46 -9.78 4.59
CA ALA A 234 10.09 -9.67 3.18
C ALA A 234 11.33 -9.78 2.27
N PRO A 235 11.18 -10.23 1.00
CA PRO A 235 12.26 -10.15 0.03
C PRO A 235 12.67 -8.69 -0.22
N SER A 236 13.92 -8.47 -0.60
CA SER A 236 14.35 -7.16 -1.11
C SER A 236 13.66 -6.83 -2.44
N ILE A 237 13.75 -5.57 -2.88
CA ILE A 237 13.21 -5.19 -4.21
C ILE A 237 13.82 -6.07 -5.30
N LEU A 238 15.14 -6.21 -5.28
CA LEU A 238 15.85 -7.02 -6.28
C LEU A 238 15.39 -8.48 -6.22
N ASP A 239 15.35 -9.06 -5.02
CA ASP A 239 14.95 -10.46 -4.84
C ASP A 239 13.51 -10.71 -5.31
N SER A 240 12.59 -9.77 -5.02
CA SER A 240 11.20 -9.86 -5.47
C SER A 240 11.04 -9.83 -7.00
N LEU A 241 12.03 -9.29 -7.71
CA LEU A 241 12.02 -9.14 -9.16
C LEU A 241 12.72 -10.29 -9.89
N ILE A 242 13.80 -10.84 -9.33
CA ILE A 242 14.68 -11.75 -10.08
C ILE A 242 14.66 -13.20 -9.57
N LEU A 243 14.35 -13.42 -8.29
CA LEU A 243 14.33 -14.78 -7.75
C LEU A 243 13.12 -15.54 -8.28
N ASP A 244 13.34 -16.80 -8.61
CA ASP A 244 12.30 -17.74 -8.95
C ASP A 244 11.81 -18.49 -7.71
N ASN A 245 10.59 -19.04 -7.81
CA ASN A 245 10.00 -19.93 -6.83
C ASN A 245 10.05 -19.38 -5.39
N LEU A 246 9.69 -18.09 -5.23
CA LEU A 246 9.76 -17.35 -3.97
C LEU A 246 9.10 -18.12 -2.82
N SER A 247 7.90 -18.69 -3.03
CA SER A 247 7.23 -19.41 -1.96
C SER A 247 7.62 -20.88 -1.82
N THR A 248 7.85 -21.61 -2.92
CA THR A 248 8.06 -23.07 -2.85
C THR A 248 9.50 -23.46 -2.55
N ASN A 249 10.49 -22.81 -3.17
CA ASN A 249 11.90 -23.22 -3.03
C ASN A 249 12.71 -22.25 -2.17
N ARG A 250 12.29 -20.98 -2.11
CA ARG A 250 12.96 -19.95 -1.31
C ARG A 250 12.33 -19.74 0.06
N GLY A 251 11.23 -20.43 0.38
CA GLY A 251 10.64 -20.40 1.73
C GLY A 251 9.97 -19.08 2.12
N TYR A 252 9.71 -18.15 1.19
CA TYR A 252 8.97 -16.93 1.51
C TYR A 252 7.48 -17.22 1.69
N LYS A 253 6.93 -16.83 2.85
CA LYS A 253 5.50 -16.82 3.12
C LYS A 253 4.96 -15.39 3.02
N PHE A 254 3.85 -15.24 2.31
CA PHE A 254 3.17 -13.97 2.08
C PHE A 254 1.71 -14.09 2.55
N HIS A 255 1.27 -13.19 3.41
CA HIS A 255 -0.10 -13.17 3.88
C HIS A 255 -0.65 -11.76 4.03
N VAL A 256 -1.92 -11.60 3.65
CA VAL A 256 -2.65 -10.36 3.84
C VAL A 256 -4.02 -10.67 4.49
N ASP A 257 -4.28 -10.04 5.63
CA ASP A 257 -5.59 -10.01 6.26
C ASP A 257 -6.28 -8.70 5.95
N VAL A 258 -7.59 -8.72 5.69
CA VAL A 258 -8.34 -7.49 5.46
C VAL A 258 -9.65 -7.47 6.23
N GLN A 259 -9.91 -6.34 6.89
CA GLN A 259 -11.19 -6.04 7.53
C GLN A 259 -11.82 -4.82 6.86
N ARG A 260 -13.14 -4.77 6.85
CA ARG A 260 -13.92 -3.68 6.24
C ARG A 260 -14.80 -3.03 7.30
N PHE A 261 -14.67 -1.72 7.43
CA PHE A 261 -15.51 -0.90 8.30
C PHE A 261 -16.30 0.08 7.44
N ALA A 262 -17.61 0.21 7.68
CA ALA A 262 -18.36 1.26 7.01
C ALA A 262 -17.88 2.62 7.53
N ILE A 263 -17.68 3.59 6.65
CA ILE A 263 -17.20 4.91 7.04
C ILE A 263 -18.20 5.65 7.95
N ALA A 264 -19.49 5.31 7.82
CA ALA A 264 -20.57 5.82 8.65
C ALA A 264 -20.52 5.30 10.10
N ASP A 265 -19.84 4.18 10.34
CA ASP A 265 -19.67 3.61 11.69
C ASP A 265 -18.42 4.15 12.39
N LEU A 266 -17.59 4.95 11.70
CA LEU A 266 -16.41 5.55 12.29
C LEU A 266 -16.80 6.78 13.13
N PRO A 267 -16.06 7.07 14.22
CA PRO A 267 -16.32 8.25 15.04
C PRO A 267 -16.30 9.58 14.29
N GLU A 268 -17.01 10.57 14.83
CA GLU A 268 -17.14 11.89 14.20
C GLU A 268 -16.00 12.84 14.57
N THR A 269 -15.48 12.78 15.79
CA THR A 269 -14.47 13.72 16.24
C THR A 269 -13.04 13.26 15.89
N ASP A 270 -12.15 14.24 15.69
CA ASP A 270 -10.73 13.98 15.39
C ASP A 270 -10.04 13.13 16.46
N ALA A 271 -10.37 13.37 17.73
CA ALA A 271 -9.80 12.66 18.87
C ALA A 271 -10.25 11.19 18.90
N GLU A 272 -11.52 10.92 18.64
CA GLU A 272 -12.05 9.56 18.60
C GLU A 272 -11.59 8.80 17.36
N LEU A 273 -11.42 9.47 16.21
CA LEU A 273 -10.81 8.86 15.02
C LEU A 273 -9.34 8.49 15.25
N ALA A 274 -8.60 9.35 15.95
CA ALA A 274 -7.23 9.04 16.36
C ALA A 274 -7.21 7.81 17.26
N LEU A 275 -8.08 7.76 18.27
CA LEU A 275 -8.21 6.60 19.16
C LEU A 275 -8.62 5.33 18.40
N TRP A 276 -9.57 5.43 17.48
CA TRP A 276 -10.01 4.32 16.64
C TRP A 276 -8.82 3.71 15.88
N LEU A 277 -7.98 4.56 15.27
CA LEU A 277 -6.78 4.10 14.55
C LEU A 277 -5.78 3.43 15.49
N GLU A 278 -5.54 4.01 16.67
CA GLU A 278 -4.67 3.43 17.69
C GLU A 278 -5.17 2.04 18.13
N THR A 279 -6.47 1.89 18.36
CA THR A 279 -7.11 0.60 18.67
C THR A 279 -6.94 -0.39 17.53
N ARG A 280 -7.13 0.03 16.27
CA ARG A 280 -6.87 -0.84 15.11
C ARG A 280 -5.44 -1.35 15.09
N TRP A 281 -4.46 -0.51 15.39
CA TRP A 281 -3.05 -0.93 15.44
C TRP A 281 -2.76 -1.96 16.54
N VAL A 282 -3.43 -1.87 17.70
CA VAL A 282 -3.33 -2.90 18.74
C VAL A 282 -3.91 -4.23 18.25
N GLU A 283 -5.08 -4.21 17.61
CA GLU A 283 -5.70 -5.43 17.06
C GLU A 283 -4.88 -6.05 15.92
N LYS A 284 -4.32 -5.23 15.02
CA LYS A 284 -3.37 -5.70 14.00
C LYS A 284 -2.17 -6.39 14.64
N GLY A 285 -1.65 -5.85 15.74
CA GLY A 285 -0.50 -6.43 16.43
C GLY A 285 -0.80 -7.81 17.00
N LYS A 286 -1.99 -7.99 17.60
CA LYS A 286 -2.46 -9.30 18.07
C LYS A 286 -2.58 -10.30 16.92
N PHE A 287 -3.15 -9.87 15.79
CA PHE A 287 -3.22 -10.71 14.58
C PHE A 287 -1.83 -11.14 14.11
N LEU A 288 -0.89 -10.20 13.99
CA LEU A 288 0.48 -10.49 13.55
C LEU A 288 1.20 -11.46 14.51
N GLN A 289 1.00 -11.30 15.82
CA GLN A 289 1.53 -12.24 16.80
C GLN A 289 0.95 -13.64 16.64
N SER A 290 -0.37 -13.75 16.47
CA SER A 290 -1.02 -15.04 16.20
C SER A 290 -0.49 -15.68 14.92
N LYS A 291 -0.31 -14.88 13.85
CA LYS A 291 0.23 -15.36 12.57
C LYS A 291 1.68 -15.83 12.67
N LYS A 292 2.50 -15.15 13.47
CA LYS A 292 3.86 -15.58 13.78
C LYS A 292 3.88 -16.96 14.45
N GLU A 293 3.02 -17.17 15.44
CA GLU A 293 2.91 -18.44 16.16
C GLU A 293 2.37 -19.57 15.27
N GLU A 294 1.39 -19.27 14.41
CA GLU A 294 0.87 -20.21 13.39
C GLU A 294 2.00 -20.71 12.50
N TRP A 295 2.76 -19.81 11.89
CA TRP A 295 3.85 -20.19 11.01
C TRP A 295 5.00 -20.89 11.71
N ALA A 296 5.28 -20.56 12.98
CA ALA A 296 6.27 -21.28 13.77
C ALA A 296 5.86 -22.74 14.04
N ARG A 297 4.57 -22.99 14.34
CA ARG A 297 4.03 -24.35 14.53
C ARG A 297 4.04 -25.17 13.26
N GLU A 298 3.80 -24.56 12.10
CA GLU A 298 3.88 -25.25 10.81
C GLU A 298 5.30 -25.72 10.50
N SER A 299 6.31 -24.90 10.78
CA SER A 299 7.72 -25.26 10.53
C SER A 299 8.17 -26.45 11.38
N ILE A 300 7.72 -26.54 12.64
CA ILE A 300 8.05 -27.68 13.53
C ILE A 300 7.43 -28.99 13.04
N LYS A 301 6.32 -28.95 12.30
CA LYS A 301 5.65 -30.16 11.77
C LYS A 301 6.25 -30.65 10.45
N SER A 302 7.03 -29.82 9.77
CA SER A 302 7.65 -30.17 8.49
C SER A 302 9.07 -30.73 8.61
N ASP A 303 9.66 -30.66 9.81
CA ASP A 303 10.94 -31.26 10.20
C ASP A 303 10.72 -32.65 10.83
#